data_AF-A0A8S3Y2X1-F1
#
_entry.id   AF-A0A8S3Y2X1-F1
#
_cell.length_a   1.000
_cell.length_b   1.000
_cell.length_c   1.000
_cell.angle_alpha   90.00
_cell.angle_beta   90.00
_cell.angle_gamma   90.00
#
_symmetry.space_group_name_H-M   'P 1'
#
loop_
_entity.id
_entity.type
_entity.pdbx_description
1 polymer ?
#
loop_
_entity_poly.entity_id
_entity_poly.type
_entity_poly.pdbx_seq_one_letter_code
_entity_poly.pdbx_strand_id
1 'polypeptide(L)'
;MYRRLLMLQNVMNNYCCHIAGLNPRAFRTYKNPRKTISGGPARGMLDGDLIAMYPSMPSAERHDIAKKIGTKVEEIMADLYEIDRLTAHF
;
A
#
# COMPACT_ATOMS: atom_id res chain seq x y z
N MET A 1 0.88 10.27 7.49
CA MET A 1 1.34 8.89 7.33
C MET A 1 0.24 7.92 6.89
N TYR A 2 -0.53 7.26 7.79
CA TYR A 2 -1.44 6.15 7.41
C TYR A 2 -2.36 6.42 6.21
N ARG A 3 -3.15 7.51 6.24
CA ARG A 3 -4.09 7.82 5.14
C ARG A 3 -3.40 8.02 3.79
N ARG A 4 -2.19 8.59 3.80
CA ARG A 4 -1.39 8.81 2.59
C ARG A 4 -0.87 7.49 2.01
N LEU A 5 -0.33 6.63 2.86
CA LEU A 5 0.10 5.29 2.45
C LEU A 5 -1.09 4.40 2.03
N LEU A 6 -2.28 4.61 2.63
CA LEU A 6 -3.50 3.94 2.19
C LEU A 6 -3.92 4.38 0.78
N MET A 7 -3.83 5.69 0.47
CA MET A 7 -4.07 6.19 -0.88
C MET A 7 -3.04 5.65 -1.88
N LEU A 8 -1.77 5.61 -1.50
CA LEU A 8 -0.71 4.98 -2.29
C LEU A 8 -1.04 3.52 -2.63
N GLN A 9 -1.36 2.72 -1.61
CA GLN A 9 -1.75 1.31 -1.76
C GLN A 9 -2.94 1.14 -2.73
N ASN A 10 -3.94 2.02 -2.65
CA ASN A 10 -5.12 1.95 -3.53
C ASN A 10 -4.76 2.20 -5.00
N VAL A 11 -3.82 3.11 -5.26
CA VAL A 11 -3.33 3.34 -6.63
C VAL A 11 -2.47 2.18 -7.10
N MET A 12 -1.51 1.74 -6.29
CA MET A 12 -0.57 0.65 -6.64
C MET A 12 -1.28 -0.69 -6.88
N ASN A 13 -2.37 -0.99 -6.16
CA ASN A 13 -3.17 -2.19 -6.42
C ASN A 13 -3.64 -2.30 -7.88
N ASN A 14 -3.85 -1.16 -8.55
CA ASN A 14 -4.29 -1.12 -9.95
C ASN A 14 -3.13 -0.91 -10.93
N TYR A 15 -1.98 -0.45 -10.45
CA TYR A 15 -0.82 -0.09 -11.27
C TYR A 15 0.13 -1.28 -11.46
N CYS A 16 0.32 -2.09 -10.42
CA CYS A 16 1.21 -3.25 -10.47
C CYS A 16 0.51 -4.46 -11.10
N CYS A 17 1.18 -5.12 -12.05
CA CYS A 17 0.80 -6.45 -12.50
C CYS A 17 1.11 -7.47 -11.40
N HIS A 18 0.08 -8.05 -10.79
CA HIS A 18 0.25 -9.04 -9.74
C HIS A 18 0.61 -10.40 -10.33
N ILE A 19 1.53 -11.11 -9.68
CA ILE A 19 1.91 -12.47 -10.08
C ILE A 19 0.65 -13.35 -10.13
N ALA A 20 0.50 -14.10 -11.22
CA ALA A 20 -0.66 -14.94 -11.50
C ALA A 20 -2.02 -14.20 -11.55
N GLY A 21 -2.03 -12.87 -11.72
CA GLY A 21 -3.27 -12.07 -11.78
C GLY A 21 -4.05 -12.04 -10.47
N LEU A 22 -3.39 -12.33 -9.35
CA LEU A 22 -4.02 -12.37 -8.03
C LEU A 22 -4.43 -10.97 -7.57
N ASN A 23 -5.45 -10.89 -6.70
CA ASN A 23 -5.90 -9.65 -6.09
C ASN A 23 -5.34 -9.53 -4.66
N PRO A 24 -4.34 -8.66 -4.39
CA PRO A 24 -3.75 -8.52 -3.06
C PRO A 24 -4.77 -8.10 -2.01
N ARG A 25 -5.71 -7.21 -2.35
CA ARG A 25 -6.76 -6.76 -1.43
C ARG A 25 -7.66 -7.92 -0.99
N ALA A 26 -8.05 -8.78 -1.92
CA ALA A 26 -8.86 -9.96 -1.60
C ALA A 26 -8.05 -10.98 -0.76
N PHE A 27 -6.75 -11.11 -1.03
CA PHE A 27 -5.85 -11.96 -0.25
C PHE A 27 -5.72 -11.50 1.21
N ARG A 28 -5.55 -10.20 1.45
CA ARG A 28 -5.42 -9.61 2.79
C ARG A 28 -6.75 -9.46 3.55
N THR A 29 -7.87 -9.65 2.87
CA THR A 29 -9.19 -9.58 3.50
C THR A 29 -9.43 -10.82 4.36
N TYR A 30 -9.61 -10.62 5.67
CA TYR A 30 -9.97 -11.71 6.59
C TYR A 30 -11.23 -12.46 6.12
N LYS A 31 -11.13 -13.79 6.06
CA LYS A 31 -12.19 -14.67 5.56
C LYS A 31 -12.85 -15.37 6.75
N ASN A 32 -14.08 -14.96 7.07
CA ASN A 32 -14.89 -15.63 8.09
C ASN A 32 -15.99 -16.46 7.39
N PRO A 33 -16.05 -17.79 7.59
CA PRO A 33 -17.13 -18.61 7.04
C PRO A 33 -18.51 -18.23 7.61
N ARG A 34 -18.56 -17.54 8.77
CA ARG A 34 -19.78 -16.98 9.35
C ARG A 34 -19.84 -15.49 9.06
N LYS A 35 -20.94 -15.01 8.46
CA LYS A 35 -21.17 -13.57 8.24
C LYS A 35 -21.30 -12.87 9.58
N THR A 36 -20.24 -12.18 10.02
CA THR A 36 -20.28 -11.29 11.19
C THR A 36 -20.71 -9.88 10.77
N ILE A 37 -21.47 -9.19 11.62
CA ILE A 37 -22.01 -7.83 11.39
C ILE A 37 -20.89 -6.76 11.43
N SER A 38 -19.69 -7.11 11.88
CA SER A 38 -18.55 -6.19 11.96
C SER A 38 -18.03 -5.78 10.59
N GLY A 39 -17.63 -4.51 10.47
CA GLY A 39 -17.15 -3.86 9.24
C GLY A 39 -16.06 -4.64 8.48
N GLY A 40 -15.93 -4.30 7.19
CA GLY A 40 -15.18 -5.10 6.23
C GLY A 40 -13.75 -5.49 6.69
N PRO A 41 -13.28 -6.69 6.33
CA PRO A 41 -12.30 -7.44 7.13
C PRO A 41 -10.82 -6.99 7.04
N ALA A 42 -10.54 -5.86 6.38
CA ALA A 42 -9.18 -5.34 6.16
C ALA A 42 -9.12 -3.80 6.31
N ARG A 43 -9.83 -3.26 7.31
CA ARG A 43 -9.72 -1.83 7.65
C ARG A 43 -8.58 -1.61 8.63
N GLY A 44 -7.85 -0.51 8.48
CA GLY A 44 -6.83 -0.08 9.44
C GLY A 44 -5.43 -0.67 9.22
N MET A 45 -5.25 -1.64 8.31
CA MET A 45 -3.94 -2.20 7.98
C MET A 45 -3.50 -1.80 6.57
N LEU A 46 -2.19 -1.65 6.40
CA LEU A 46 -1.54 -1.47 5.10
C LEU A 46 -0.89 -2.79 4.67
N ASP A 47 -0.84 -3.03 3.37
CA ASP A 47 -0.07 -4.10 2.76
C ASP A 47 1.37 -3.62 2.57
N GLY A 48 2.22 -3.93 3.54
CA GLY A 48 3.63 -3.50 3.59
C GLY A 48 4.43 -3.93 2.36
N ASP A 49 4.23 -5.17 1.92
CA ASP A 49 4.91 -5.73 0.74
C ASP A 49 4.56 -4.95 -0.53
N LEU A 50 3.28 -4.54 -0.66
CA LEU A 50 2.83 -3.77 -1.81
C LEU A 50 3.42 -2.35 -1.82
N ILE A 51 3.35 -1.62 -0.71
CA ILE A 51 3.84 -0.24 -0.65
C ILE A 51 5.38 -0.16 -0.68
N ALA A 52 6.08 -1.20 -0.20
CA ALA A 52 7.53 -1.30 -0.26
C ALA A 52 8.08 -1.41 -1.69
N MET A 53 7.24 -1.72 -2.69
CA MET A 53 7.66 -1.69 -4.10
C MET A 53 7.79 -0.27 -4.67
N TYR A 54 7.13 0.74 -4.07
CA TYR A 54 7.08 2.10 -4.61
C TYR A 54 8.47 2.72 -4.88
N PRO A 55 9.47 2.61 -3.99
CA PRO A 55 10.82 3.10 -4.24
C PRO A 55 11.46 2.52 -5.50
N SER A 56 11.17 1.25 -5.84
CA SER A 56 11.76 0.54 -6.98
C SER A 56 11.11 0.87 -8.32
N MET A 57 9.95 1.55 -8.33
CA MET A 57 9.23 1.89 -9.56
C MET A 57 9.99 2.93 -10.41
N PRO A 58 9.78 2.98 -11.74
CA PRO A 58 10.31 4.05 -12.58
C PRO A 58 9.95 5.46 -12.07
N SER A 59 10.85 6.42 -12.27
CA SER A 59 10.65 7.79 -11.76
C SER A 59 9.35 8.43 -12.27
N ALA A 60 9.03 8.26 -13.55
CA ALA A 60 7.79 8.79 -14.13
C ALA A 60 6.54 8.25 -13.42
N GLU A 61 6.47 6.93 -13.18
CA GLU A 61 5.35 6.30 -12.49
C GLU A 61 5.22 6.78 -11.06
N ARG A 62 6.34 6.94 -10.33
CA ARG A 62 6.32 7.50 -8.97
C ARG A 62 5.70 8.89 -8.94
N HIS A 63 6.07 9.75 -9.90
CA HIS A 63 5.52 11.11 -10.01
C HIS A 63 4.03 11.10 -10.36
N ASP A 64 3.61 10.25 -11.30
CA ASP A 64 2.20 10.13 -11.69
C ASP A 64 1.32 9.65 -10.54
N ILE A 65 1.79 8.66 -9.77
CA ILE A 65 1.11 8.15 -8.58
C ILE A 65 1.02 9.24 -7.51
N ALA A 66 2.12 9.94 -7.22
CA ALA A 66 2.16 11.01 -6.21
C ALA A 66 1.18 12.14 -6.58
N LYS A 67 1.18 12.56 -7.86
CA LYS A 67 0.23 13.54 -8.40
C LYS A 67 -1.22 13.07 -8.26
N LYS A 68 -1.49 11.80 -8.57
CA LYS A 68 -2.84 11.21 -8.49
C LYS A 68 -3.42 11.20 -7.08
N ILE A 69 -2.58 11.06 -6.05
CA ILE A 69 -3.02 11.09 -4.64
C ILE A 69 -2.80 12.45 -3.97
N GLY A 70 -2.35 13.47 -4.71
CA GLY A 70 -2.20 14.85 -4.23
C GLY A 70 -1.08 15.05 -3.21
N THR A 71 0.05 14.37 -3.36
CA THR A 71 1.22 14.48 -2.46
C THR A 71 2.51 14.58 -3.27
N LYS A 72 3.63 14.86 -2.59
CA LYS A 72 4.95 14.87 -3.22
C LYS A 72 5.63 13.51 -3.09
N VAL A 73 6.49 13.16 -4.06
CA VAL A 73 7.26 11.91 -4.04
C VAL A 73 8.13 11.84 -2.78
N GLU A 74 8.76 12.95 -2.40
CA GLU A 74 9.64 13.07 -1.25
C GLU A 74 8.92 12.76 0.06
N GLU A 75 7.65 13.18 0.20
CA GLU A 75 6.85 12.89 1.39
C GLU A 75 6.56 11.38 1.49
N ILE A 76 6.20 10.73 0.37
CA ILE A 76 5.96 9.28 0.35
C ILE A 76 7.25 8.53 0.71
N MET A 77 8.37 8.91 0.11
CA MET A 77 9.67 8.28 0.36
C MET A 77 10.11 8.46 1.82
N ALA A 78 9.90 9.65 2.39
CA ALA A 78 10.19 9.92 3.80
C ALA A 78 9.37 9.02 4.74
N ASP A 79 8.07 8.85 4.48
CA ASP A 79 7.21 7.96 5.28
C ASP A 79 7.70 6.50 5.21
N LEU A 80 8.05 6.00 4.02
CA LEU A 80 8.52 4.62 3.85
C LEU A 80 9.88 4.40 4.54
N TYR A 81 10.79 5.36 4.41
CA TYR A 81 12.10 5.33 5.06
C TYR A 81 11.99 5.38 6.59
N GLU A 82 11.06 6.18 7.11
CA GLU A 82 10.81 6.25 8.55
C GLU A 82 10.34 4.90 9.11
N ILE A 83 9.43 4.20 8.41
CA ILE A 83 9.00 2.84 8.78
C ILE A 83 10.20 1.91 8.82
N ASP A 84 10.92 1.80 7.71
CA ASP A 84 12.06 0.90 7.57
C ASP A 84 13.09 1.10 8.69
N ARG A 85 13.49 2.35 8.92
CA ARG A 85 14.43 2.74 9.98
C ARG A 85 13.94 2.36 11.38
N LEU A 86 12.65 2.56 11.69
CA LEU A 86 12.08 2.23 13.01
C LEU A 86 11.90 0.72 13.22
N THR A 87 11.82 -0.06 12.14
CA THR A 87 11.68 -1.52 12.19
C THR A 87 13.00 -2.28 12.03
N ALA A 88 14.13 -1.59 11.86
CA ALA A 88 15.46 -2.16 11.66
C ALA A 88 16.12 -2.68 12.96
N HIS A 89 15.42 -3.56 13.69
CA HIS A 89 15.89 -4.17 14.92
C HIS A 89 15.60 -5.68 14.91
N PHE A 90 16.47 -6.48 15.57
CA PHE A 90 16.36 -7.94 15.69
C PHE A 90 16.48 -8.38 17.15
#